data_AF-A0A9P5KWA6-F1
#
_entry.id   AF-A0A9P5KWA6-F1
#
_cell.length_a   1.000
_cell.length_b   1.000
_cell.length_c   1.000
_cell.angle_alpha   90.00
_cell.angle_beta   90.00
_cell.angle_gamma   90.00
#
_symmetry.space_group_name_H-M   'P 1'
#
loop_
_entity.id
_entity.type
_entity.pdbx_description
1 polymer ?
#
loop_
_entity_poly.entity_id
_entity_poly.type
_entity_poly.pdbx_seq_one_letter_code
_entity_poly.pdbx_strand_id
1 'polypeptide(L)'
;MEAECPHAGGPMADSSVDIEDSAYVVSCPWHAYDFNVETGESSVGIKACTFPVDVRGEFVALDFPVEDGVSVGLASVDPVSEKVKLKHPRPAEKTAAITTAMASVSISESASESREDPGLAKYLGDDATLCDWAAHVLNTANPEHKIELTTHLFSIFTAREASDSPMPLGRGTVAPPDQPPREKMETVDPGHMPKAGRGGTLKSRIAMLHALANIELWAIDLAIDICIRFATFQTEGTSQELPRAFFYDWLKVANDEAKHFSLLRTRLEEMGSSFGSLPVHHSLWLSATETAYDLRARISIIALVHEARGLDVNPMTIEKFRKAGDGESVATLEIIHNDEITHVTTGHRWLTWICAQEGTDPVQVFRSNVQRHFKGPIRGPFNEEARLQAGMDKRYYENSCVPSAGIAAS
;
A
#
# COMPACT_ATOMS: atom_id res chain seq x y z
N MET A 1 -2.06 -24.39 -6.21
CA MET A 1 -2.34 -23.63 -7.45
C MET A 1 -1.00 -23.19 -8.03
N GLU A 2 -0.92 -22.87 -9.32
CA GLU A 2 0.26 -22.20 -9.89
C GLU A 2 0.62 -20.94 -9.10
N ALA A 3 1.91 -20.64 -8.99
CA ALA A 3 2.41 -19.44 -8.32
C ALA A 3 2.13 -18.17 -9.13
N GLU A 4 1.75 -18.30 -10.39
CA GLU A 4 1.45 -17.19 -11.29
C GLU A 4 0.00 -17.27 -11.76
N CYS A 5 -0.69 -16.14 -11.74
CA CYS A 5 -2.08 -16.02 -12.13
C CYS A 5 -2.18 -16.15 -13.65
N PRO A 6 -3.03 -17.05 -14.18
CA PRO A 6 -3.16 -17.28 -15.63
C PRO A 6 -3.69 -16.07 -16.41
N HIS A 7 -4.23 -15.04 -15.74
CA HIS A 7 -4.61 -13.78 -16.37
C HIS A 7 -3.38 -13.01 -16.89
N ALA A 8 -2.40 -12.77 -16.01
CA ALA A 8 -1.27 -11.87 -16.30
C ALA A 8 -0.06 -12.07 -15.36
N GLY A 9 0.15 -13.28 -14.85
CA GLY A 9 1.36 -13.66 -14.10
C GLY A 9 1.40 -13.26 -12.61
N GLY A 10 0.28 -12.85 -12.01
CA GLY A 10 0.26 -12.39 -10.61
C GLY A 10 0.63 -13.45 -9.57
N PRO A 11 1.38 -13.11 -8.51
CA PRO A 11 2.00 -14.03 -7.58
C PRO A 11 0.90 -14.61 -6.71
N MET A 12 0.35 -15.74 -7.13
CA MET A 12 -0.75 -16.38 -6.41
C MET A 12 -0.33 -16.80 -5.00
N ALA A 13 0.96 -16.87 -4.72
CA ALA A 13 1.52 -17.05 -3.38
C ALA A 13 1.13 -15.92 -2.39
N ASP A 14 0.88 -14.71 -2.89
CA ASP A 14 0.52 -13.54 -2.06
C ASP A 14 -1.00 -13.28 -2.03
N SER A 15 -1.80 -14.22 -2.54
CA SER A 15 -3.25 -14.09 -2.63
C SER A 15 -3.94 -14.24 -1.27
N SER A 16 -5.07 -13.55 -1.10
CA SER A 16 -6.02 -13.89 -0.03
C SER A 16 -6.87 -15.10 -0.42
N VAL A 17 -7.21 -15.93 0.58
CA VAL A 17 -8.17 -17.04 0.45
C VAL A 17 -9.45 -16.67 1.20
N ASP A 18 -10.55 -16.65 0.48
CA ASP A 18 -11.90 -16.40 0.99
C ASP A 18 -12.75 -17.68 0.87
N ILE A 19 -13.87 -17.74 1.58
CA ILE A 19 -14.84 -18.85 1.51
C ILE A 19 -16.14 -18.31 0.92
N GLU A 20 -16.49 -18.76 -0.28
CA GLU A 20 -17.73 -18.40 -0.98
C GLU A 20 -18.52 -19.67 -1.31
N ASP A 21 -19.80 -19.75 -0.91
CA ASP A 21 -20.69 -20.89 -1.18
C ASP A 21 -20.11 -22.29 -0.85
N SER A 22 -19.34 -22.37 0.25
CA SER A 22 -18.60 -23.59 0.68
C SER A 22 -17.41 -24.00 -0.20
N ALA A 23 -16.99 -23.14 -1.12
CA ALA A 23 -15.76 -23.27 -1.89
C ALA A 23 -14.69 -22.29 -1.36
N TYR A 24 -13.44 -22.74 -1.34
CA TYR A 24 -12.31 -21.85 -1.11
C TYR A 24 -11.99 -21.13 -2.42
N VAL A 25 -11.98 -19.80 -2.37
CA VAL A 25 -11.70 -18.93 -3.51
C VAL A 25 -10.44 -18.16 -3.20
N VAL A 26 -9.47 -18.20 -4.10
CA VAL A 26 -8.24 -17.45 -3.98
C VAL A 26 -8.26 -16.31 -4.98
N SER A 27 -8.00 -15.09 -4.51
CA SER A 27 -8.06 -13.90 -5.35
C SER A 27 -6.65 -13.49 -5.74
N CYS A 28 -6.35 -13.48 -7.05
CA CYS A 28 -5.05 -13.03 -7.53
C CYS A 28 -4.71 -11.65 -6.93
N PRO A 29 -3.58 -11.47 -6.25
CA PRO A 29 -3.31 -10.25 -5.49
C PRO A 29 -3.09 -9.04 -6.39
N TRP A 30 -2.74 -9.27 -7.66
CA TRP A 30 -2.60 -8.20 -8.64
C TRP A 30 -3.94 -7.75 -9.22
N HIS A 31 -4.83 -8.68 -9.52
CA HIS A 31 -5.98 -8.38 -10.38
C HIS A 31 -7.33 -8.81 -9.79
N ALA A 32 -7.33 -9.41 -8.59
CA ALA A 32 -8.45 -10.04 -7.89
C ALA A 32 -9.39 -10.84 -8.81
N TYR A 33 -8.80 -11.51 -9.81
CA TYR A 33 -9.46 -12.61 -10.47
C TYR A 33 -9.59 -13.70 -9.41
N ASP A 34 -10.83 -14.08 -9.15
CA ASP A 34 -11.18 -15.15 -8.24
C ASP A 34 -10.83 -16.48 -8.90
N PHE A 35 -10.28 -17.41 -8.14
CA PHE A 35 -10.03 -18.76 -8.60
C PHE A 35 -10.46 -19.73 -7.52
N ASN A 36 -11.36 -20.65 -7.84
CA ASN A 36 -11.68 -21.74 -6.96
C ASN A 36 -10.42 -22.58 -6.69
N VAL A 37 -10.07 -22.80 -5.43
CA VAL A 37 -8.83 -23.47 -5.02
C VAL A 37 -8.80 -24.95 -5.40
N GLU A 38 -9.97 -25.58 -5.50
CA GLU A 38 -10.09 -26.99 -5.90
C GLU A 38 -10.08 -27.14 -7.41
N THR A 39 -10.95 -26.38 -8.11
CA THR A 39 -11.17 -26.58 -9.55
C THR A 39 -10.28 -25.70 -10.43
N GLY A 40 -9.73 -24.61 -9.88
CA GLY A 40 -8.98 -23.59 -10.59
C GLY A 40 -9.82 -22.62 -11.40
N GLU A 41 -11.15 -22.76 -11.37
CA GLU A 41 -12.06 -21.98 -12.23
C GLU A 41 -12.31 -20.58 -11.65
N SER A 42 -12.33 -19.60 -12.54
CA SER A 42 -12.64 -18.20 -12.24
C SER A 42 -14.02 -17.80 -12.74
N SER A 43 -14.70 -16.91 -12.02
CA SER A 43 -16.02 -16.36 -12.40
C SER A 43 -16.04 -15.69 -13.77
N VAL A 44 -14.88 -15.29 -14.29
CA VAL A 44 -14.70 -14.60 -15.58
C VAL A 44 -14.17 -15.52 -16.69
N GLY A 45 -14.18 -16.84 -16.49
CA GLY A 45 -13.97 -17.84 -17.55
C GLY A 45 -12.52 -18.18 -17.87
N ILE A 46 -11.57 -17.82 -16.99
CA ILE A 46 -10.18 -18.29 -17.04
C ILE A 46 -9.95 -19.38 -15.98
N LYS A 47 -8.89 -20.18 -16.16
CA LYS A 47 -8.62 -21.35 -15.28
C LYS A 47 -7.15 -21.40 -14.89
N ALA A 48 -6.88 -21.47 -13.58
CA ALA A 48 -5.55 -21.69 -13.02
C ALA A 48 -5.32 -23.19 -12.80
N CYS A 49 -4.08 -23.67 -12.95
CA CYS A 49 -3.79 -25.06 -12.59
C CYS A 49 -3.84 -25.24 -11.08
N THR A 50 -4.62 -26.22 -10.62
CA THR A 50 -4.65 -26.66 -9.22
C THR A 50 -3.93 -27.99 -9.08
N PHE A 51 -3.29 -28.18 -7.93
CA PHE A 51 -2.53 -29.39 -7.61
C PHE A 51 -3.05 -29.90 -6.27
N PRO A 52 -3.46 -31.17 -6.18
CA PRO A 52 -3.90 -31.75 -4.93
C PRO A 52 -2.73 -31.80 -3.93
N VAL A 53 -3.01 -31.35 -2.71
CA VAL A 53 -2.06 -31.29 -1.60
C VAL A 53 -2.63 -32.10 -0.44
N ASP A 54 -1.79 -32.96 0.15
CA ASP A 54 -2.10 -33.74 1.35
C ASP A 54 -1.22 -33.26 2.51
N VAL A 55 -1.86 -32.72 3.55
CA VAL A 55 -1.17 -32.20 4.74
C VAL A 55 -1.25 -33.24 5.86
N ARG A 56 -0.09 -33.78 6.24
CA ARG A 56 0.04 -34.82 7.27
C ARG A 56 0.96 -34.35 8.40
N GLY A 57 0.37 -33.72 9.42
CA GLY A 57 1.13 -33.16 10.54
C GLY A 57 2.00 -31.99 10.09
N GLU A 58 3.32 -32.10 10.20
CA GLU A 58 4.28 -31.08 9.74
C GLU A 58 4.68 -31.23 8.27
N PHE A 59 4.15 -32.24 7.57
CA PHE A 59 4.49 -32.52 6.18
C PHE A 59 3.38 -32.06 5.24
N VAL A 60 3.77 -31.34 4.18
CA VAL A 60 2.91 -31.00 3.05
C VAL A 60 3.38 -31.83 1.85
N ALA A 61 2.53 -32.71 1.35
CA ALA A 61 2.80 -33.53 0.17
C ALA A 61 2.00 -32.99 -1.03
N LEU A 62 2.69 -32.65 -2.12
CA LEU A 62 2.10 -32.23 -3.39
C LEU A 62 2.11 -33.41 -4.34
N ASP A 63 0.95 -33.80 -4.87
CA ASP A 63 0.88 -34.78 -5.96
C ASP A 63 0.93 -34.04 -7.30
N PHE A 64 2.12 -34.01 -7.89
CA PHE A 64 2.39 -33.31 -9.14
C PHE A 64 2.57 -34.33 -10.27
N PRO A 65 1.67 -34.37 -11.27
CA PRO A 65 1.80 -35.32 -12.38
C PRO A 65 3.00 -34.93 -13.25
N VAL A 66 3.98 -35.84 -13.34
CA VAL A 66 5.18 -35.64 -14.15
C VAL A 66 5.07 -36.49 -15.42
N GLU A 67 5.25 -35.88 -16.60
CA GLU A 67 5.37 -36.64 -17.85
C GLU A 67 6.65 -37.48 -17.86
N ASP A 68 6.62 -38.65 -18.50
CA ASP A 68 7.76 -39.57 -18.58
C ASP A 68 9.02 -38.86 -19.11
N GLY A 69 10.05 -38.76 -18.28
CA GLY A 69 11.35 -38.18 -18.63
C GLY A 69 11.61 -36.76 -18.13
N VAL A 70 10.63 -36.11 -17.49
CA VAL A 70 10.83 -34.81 -16.82
C VAL A 70 11.19 -35.04 -15.35
N SER A 71 12.14 -34.28 -14.80
CA SER A 71 12.48 -34.30 -13.38
C SER A 71 12.08 -32.97 -12.74
N VAL A 72 11.23 -33.01 -11.72
CA VAL A 72 10.81 -31.82 -10.97
C VAL A 72 11.60 -31.76 -9.65
N GLY A 73 12.01 -30.55 -9.24
CA GLY A 73 12.69 -30.29 -7.98
C GLY A 73 12.15 -29.03 -7.31
N LEU A 74 12.24 -28.97 -5.99
CA LEU A 74 11.89 -27.78 -5.21
C LEU A 74 12.93 -26.68 -5.46
N ALA A 75 12.50 -25.52 -5.96
CA ALA A 75 13.37 -24.40 -6.31
C ALA A 75 13.74 -23.53 -5.08
N SER A 76 12.75 -23.03 -4.35
CA SER A 76 12.91 -22.24 -3.12
C SER A 76 11.68 -22.37 -2.23
N VAL A 77 11.83 -21.96 -0.96
CA VAL A 77 10.72 -21.72 -0.03
C VAL A 77 10.94 -20.33 0.54
N ASP A 78 10.18 -19.35 0.06
CA ASP A 78 10.37 -17.95 0.41
C ASP A 78 9.33 -17.50 1.46
N PRO A 79 9.75 -16.91 2.59
CA PRO A 79 8.82 -16.44 3.61
C PRO A 79 8.20 -15.09 3.21
N VAL A 80 6.87 -15.00 3.20
CA VAL A 80 6.13 -13.73 3.09
C VAL A 80 6.12 -13.08 4.48
N SER A 81 6.84 -11.96 4.67
CA SER A 81 6.97 -11.32 5.98
C SER A 81 5.96 -10.19 6.19
N GLU A 82 4.95 -10.42 7.04
CA GLU A 82 3.95 -9.42 7.47
C GLU A 82 4.40 -8.57 8.68
N LYS A 83 5.66 -8.71 9.14
CA LYS A 83 6.09 -8.16 10.44
C LYS A 83 6.38 -6.66 10.41
N VAL A 84 5.58 -5.89 11.15
CA VAL A 84 5.80 -4.45 11.47
C VAL A 84 6.70 -4.30 12.71
N LYS A 85 7.61 -3.30 12.73
CA LYS A 85 8.51 -3.02 13.88
C LYS A 85 8.09 -1.79 14.69
N LEU A 86 7.31 -1.99 15.76
CA LEU A 86 6.92 -0.94 16.71
C LEU A 86 8.00 -0.70 17.79
N LYS A 87 8.22 0.55 18.22
CA LYS A 87 9.13 0.89 19.34
C LYS A 87 8.72 0.31 20.69
N HIS A 88 7.41 0.27 20.95
CA HIS A 88 6.84 -0.24 22.18
C HIS A 88 5.73 -1.25 21.86
N PRO A 89 6.08 -2.53 21.61
CA PRO A 89 5.08 -3.56 21.40
C PRO A 89 4.23 -3.71 22.67
N ARG A 90 2.92 -3.48 22.58
CA ARG A 90 2.01 -3.87 23.66
C ARG A 90 1.98 -5.40 23.76
N PRO A 91 1.87 -5.97 24.97
CA PRO A 91 1.55 -7.39 25.12
C PRO A 91 0.24 -7.65 24.38
N ALA A 92 0.20 -8.71 23.57
CA ALA A 92 -1.03 -9.12 22.89
C ALA A 92 -2.17 -9.23 23.90
N GLU A 93 -3.20 -8.38 23.77
CA GLU A 93 -4.42 -8.57 24.53
C GLU A 93 -5.02 -9.91 24.10
N LYS A 94 -5.16 -10.82 25.07
CA LYS A 94 -5.82 -12.10 24.87
C LYS A 94 -7.27 -11.80 24.48
N THR A 95 -7.60 -11.95 23.21
CA THR A 95 -8.96 -12.18 22.74
C THR A 95 -9.45 -13.49 23.37
N ALA A 96 -10.05 -13.39 24.56
CA ALA A 96 -10.59 -14.52 25.30
C ALA A 96 -12.07 -14.27 25.63
N ALA A 97 -12.91 -14.97 24.88
CA ALA A 97 -14.22 -15.51 25.23
C ALA A 97 -15.05 -14.74 26.28
N ILE A 98 -16.05 -14.01 25.79
CA ILE A 98 -17.20 -13.61 26.60
C ILE A 98 -17.96 -14.89 26.97
N THR A 99 -17.79 -15.34 28.21
CA THR A 99 -18.72 -16.25 28.88
C THR A 99 -19.32 -15.55 30.08
N THR A 100 -20.64 -15.60 30.12
CA THR A 100 -21.57 -15.03 31.08
C THR A 100 -21.22 -15.35 32.53
N ALA A 101 -21.09 -14.33 33.38
CA ALA A 101 -21.42 -14.43 34.80
C ALA A 101 -21.79 -13.05 35.36
N MET A 102 -23.06 -12.91 35.73
CA MET A 102 -23.56 -11.80 36.53
C MET A 102 -22.90 -11.81 37.92
N ALA A 103 -22.34 -10.68 38.32
CA ALA A 103 -22.21 -10.32 39.73
C ALA A 103 -22.22 -8.80 39.87
N SER A 104 -23.28 -8.32 40.52
CA SER A 104 -23.56 -6.93 40.88
C SER A 104 -22.50 -6.37 41.83
N VAL A 105 -21.85 -5.26 41.45
CA VAL A 105 -21.24 -4.33 42.40
C VAL A 105 -21.47 -2.90 41.92
N SER A 106 -22.22 -2.15 42.72
CA SER A 106 -22.52 -0.73 42.55
C SER A 106 -21.33 0.10 43.03
N ILE A 107 -20.75 0.93 42.17
CA ILE A 107 -19.88 2.04 42.59
C ILE A 107 -20.22 3.29 41.79
N SER A 108 -20.37 4.36 42.57
CA SER A 108 -20.82 5.71 42.27
C SER A 108 -20.07 6.43 41.15
N GLU A 109 -20.84 7.19 40.37
CA GLU A 109 -20.36 8.24 39.47
C GLU A 109 -19.51 9.28 40.23
N SER A 110 -18.26 9.42 39.81
CA SER A 110 -17.54 10.68 39.91
C SER A 110 -16.83 10.92 38.59
N ALA A 111 -17.33 11.89 37.83
CA ALA A 111 -16.68 12.41 36.64
C ALA A 111 -15.31 12.98 37.03
N SER A 112 -14.26 12.20 36.83
CA SER A 112 -12.89 12.69 36.80
C SER A 112 -12.48 12.80 35.35
N GLU A 113 -12.37 14.03 34.85
CA GLU A 113 -11.64 14.35 33.63
C GLU A 113 -10.26 13.70 33.70
N SER A 114 -10.08 12.60 32.97
CA SER A 114 -8.82 11.89 32.86
C SER A 114 -7.82 12.79 32.15
N ARG A 115 -6.84 13.30 32.88
CA ARG A 115 -5.66 13.97 32.34
C ARG A 115 -4.98 13.03 31.34
N GLU A 116 -4.90 13.46 30.09
CA GLU A 116 -4.38 12.70 28.96
C GLU A 116 -2.88 12.39 29.13
N ASP A 117 -2.50 11.13 28.97
CA ASP A 117 -1.10 10.69 28.93
C ASP A 117 -0.59 10.80 27.48
N PRO A 118 0.36 11.70 27.17
CA PRO A 118 0.86 11.92 25.81
C PRO A 118 1.66 10.75 25.22
N GLY A 119 1.88 9.65 25.95
CA GLY A 119 2.69 8.53 25.50
C GLY A 119 2.00 7.50 24.59
N LEU A 120 0.68 7.33 24.67
CA LEU A 120 -0.02 6.19 24.03
C LEU A 120 -0.91 6.63 22.86
N ALA A 121 -0.92 5.81 21.80
CA ALA A 121 -1.87 5.98 20.70
C ALA A 121 -3.31 5.82 21.23
N LYS A 122 -4.18 6.76 20.89
CA LYS A 122 -5.61 6.73 21.23
C LYS A 122 -6.36 5.92 20.18
N TYR A 123 -7.15 4.95 20.61
CA TYR A 123 -7.96 4.12 19.73
C TYR A 123 -9.40 4.64 19.71
N LEU A 124 -10.11 4.45 18.60
CA LEU A 124 -11.54 4.72 18.52
C LEU A 124 -12.35 3.53 19.06
N GLY A 125 -13.64 3.76 19.35
CA GLY A 125 -14.57 2.72 19.78
C GLY A 125 -14.96 1.76 18.65
N ASP A 126 -15.59 0.64 19.01
CA ASP A 126 -16.00 -0.43 18.09
C ASP A 126 -17.05 0.00 17.04
N ASP A 127 -17.77 1.08 17.33
CA ASP A 127 -18.78 1.71 16.48
C ASP A 127 -18.20 2.67 15.43
N ALA A 128 -16.90 2.98 15.52
CA ALA A 128 -16.23 3.84 14.55
C ALA A 128 -16.22 3.22 13.15
N THR A 129 -16.55 4.05 12.17
CA THR A 129 -16.54 3.69 10.75
C THR A 129 -15.14 3.75 10.15
N LEU A 130 -14.98 3.23 8.94
CA LEU A 130 -13.72 3.39 8.20
C LEU A 130 -13.30 4.86 8.06
N CYS A 131 -14.22 5.75 7.71
CA CYS A 131 -13.92 7.17 7.56
C CYS A 131 -13.53 7.83 8.90
N ASP A 132 -14.12 7.41 10.03
CA ASP A 132 -13.72 7.91 11.34
C ASP A 132 -12.27 7.53 11.66
N TRP A 133 -11.92 6.26 11.43
CA TRP A 133 -10.56 5.76 11.61
C TRP A 133 -9.56 6.43 10.66
N ALA A 134 -9.90 6.57 9.37
CA ALA A 134 -9.05 7.25 8.40
C ALA A 134 -8.79 8.71 8.79
N ALA A 135 -9.82 9.46 9.22
CA ALA A 135 -9.65 10.82 9.72
C ALA A 135 -8.75 10.87 10.96
N HIS A 136 -8.91 9.91 11.87
CA HIS A 136 -8.10 9.82 13.08
C HIS A 136 -6.62 9.52 12.80
N VAL A 137 -6.34 8.57 11.90
CA VAL A 137 -4.98 8.26 11.42
C VAL A 137 -4.35 9.49 10.75
N LEU A 138 -5.07 10.17 9.86
CA LEU A 138 -4.55 11.37 9.18
C LEU A 138 -4.25 12.51 10.16
N ASN A 139 -5.05 12.69 11.22
CA ASN A 139 -4.81 13.70 12.25
C ASN A 139 -3.75 13.30 13.29
N THR A 140 -3.20 12.08 13.23
CA THR A 140 -2.14 11.63 14.13
C THR A 140 -0.78 12.17 13.67
N ALA A 141 -0.18 13.06 14.46
CA ALA A 141 1.10 13.70 14.13
C ALA A 141 2.32 12.83 14.43
N ASN A 142 2.24 12.00 15.48
CA ASN A 142 3.33 11.11 15.90
C ASN A 142 3.46 9.94 14.92
N PRO A 143 4.66 9.70 14.36
CA PRO A 143 4.84 8.65 13.36
C PRO A 143 4.67 7.23 13.92
N GLU A 144 5.02 6.97 15.18
CA GLU A 144 4.82 5.65 15.79
C GLU A 144 3.34 5.35 15.99
N HIS A 145 2.59 6.32 16.54
CA HIS A 145 1.14 6.17 16.69
C HIS A 145 0.46 6.03 15.34
N LYS A 146 0.95 6.71 14.30
CA LYS A 146 0.42 6.56 12.94
C LYS A 146 0.61 5.13 12.41
N ILE A 147 1.81 4.54 12.56
CA ILE A 147 2.05 3.13 12.21
C ILE A 147 1.08 2.21 12.97
N GLU A 148 1.04 2.36 14.30
CA GLU A 148 0.21 1.53 15.19
C GLU A 148 -1.27 1.58 14.81
N LEU A 149 -1.81 2.78 14.57
CA LEU A 149 -3.21 2.99 14.22
C LEU A 149 -3.53 2.53 12.80
N THR A 150 -2.63 2.74 11.83
CA THR A 150 -2.81 2.25 10.45
C THR A 150 -2.85 0.72 10.42
N THR A 151 -1.89 0.05 11.06
CA THR A 151 -1.87 -1.41 11.12
C THR A 151 -3.05 -1.97 11.89
N HIS A 152 -3.47 -1.31 12.97
CA HIS A 152 -4.68 -1.70 13.69
C HIS A 152 -5.92 -1.58 12.81
N LEU A 153 -6.12 -0.44 12.12
CA LEU A 153 -7.23 -0.21 11.21
C LEU A 153 -7.32 -1.30 10.14
N PHE A 154 -6.21 -1.61 9.48
CA PHE A 154 -6.18 -2.67 8.47
C PHE A 154 -6.58 -4.02 9.07
N SER A 155 -6.02 -4.39 10.23
CA SER A 155 -6.34 -5.65 10.91
C SER A 155 -7.83 -5.78 11.25
N ILE A 156 -8.43 -4.75 11.87
CA ILE A 156 -9.84 -4.80 12.25
C ILE A 156 -10.79 -4.69 11.05
N PHE A 157 -10.39 -3.98 9.98
CA PHE A 157 -11.16 -3.91 8.75
C PHE A 157 -11.22 -5.29 8.10
N THR A 158 -10.06 -5.91 7.84
CA THR A 158 -9.95 -7.25 7.25
C THR A 158 -10.68 -8.31 8.06
N ALA A 159 -10.50 -8.32 9.40
CA ALA A 159 -11.18 -9.28 10.26
C ALA A 159 -12.71 -9.14 10.22
N ARG A 160 -13.24 -7.92 10.09
CA ARG A 160 -14.69 -7.67 10.01
C ARG A 160 -15.25 -7.91 8.62
N GLU A 161 -14.47 -7.72 7.55
CA GLU A 161 -14.89 -8.05 6.18
C GLU A 161 -15.28 -9.52 6.03
N ALA A 162 -14.54 -10.41 6.68
CA ALA A 162 -14.82 -11.86 6.68
C ALA A 162 -15.98 -12.27 7.61
N SER A 163 -16.69 -11.31 8.23
CA SER A 163 -17.75 -11.57 9.21
C SER A 163 -19.13 -11.13 8.71
N ASP A 164 -20.19 -11.58 9.38
CA ASP A 164 -21.57 -11.14 9.12
C ASP A 164 -21.81 -9.64 9.45
N SER A 165 -20.82 -8.93 10.00
CA SER A 165 -20.92 -7.52 10.39
C SER A 165 -19.70 -6.71 9.92
N PRO A 166 -19.58 -6.46 8.60
CA PRO A 166 -18.49 -5.67 8.05
C PRO A 166 -18.47 -4.26 8.63
N MET A 167 -17.27 -3.67 8.73
CA MET A 167 -17.11 -2.30 9.23
C MET A 167 -17.89 -1.32 8.33
N PRO A 168 -18.78 -0.47 8.87
CA PRO A 168 -19.43 0.55 8.06
C PRO A 168 -18.40 1.53 7.47
N LEU A 169 -18.60 1.95 6.22
CA LEU A 169 -17.63 2.84 5.56
C LEU A 169 -17.68 4.28 6.09
N GLY A 170 -18.85 4.77 6.52
CA GLY A 170 -18.99 6.16 7.01
C GLY A 170 -18.85 7.23 5.92
N ARG A 171 -19.31 6.94 4.68
CA ARG A 171 -19.15 7.85 3.54
C ARG A 171 -19.74 9.23 3.86
N GLY A 172 -18.91 10.27 3.81
CA GLY A 172 -19.35 11.67 3.96
C GLY A 172 -19.74 12.10 5.38
N THR A 173 -19.47 11.29 6.41
CA THR A 173 -19.79 11.64 7.81
C THR A 173 -18.71 12.50 8.47
N VAL A 174 -17.46 12.34 8.03
CA VAL A 174 -16.28 13.06 8.54
C VAL A 174 -15.41 13.50 7.36
N ALA A 175 -14.75 14.65 7.49
CA ALA A 175 -13.82 15.17 6.49
C ALA A 175 -12.36 14.87 6.90
N PRO A 176 -11.47 14.54 5.93
CA PRO A 176 -10.04 14.47 6.20
C PRO A 176 -9.46 15.86 6.50
N PRO A 177 -8.30 15.96 7.19
CA PRO A 177 -7.58 17.22 7.29
C PRO A 177 -7.11 17.70 5.91
N ASP A 178 -6.95 19.01 5.73
CA ASP A 178 -6.35 19.59 4.52
C ASP A 178 -4.90 19.11 4.34
N GLN A 179 -4.18 18.96 5.46
CA GLN A 179 -2.85 18.40 5.51
C GLN A 179 -2.64 17.65 6.84
N PRO A 180 -2.20 16.38 6.81
CA PRO A 180 -1.79 15.64 7.99
C PRO A 180 -0.74 16.40 8.80
N PRO A 181 -0.95 16.60 10.11
CA PRO A 181 0.05 17.22 10.96
C PRO A 181 1.31 16.34 11.04
N ARG A 182 2.42 16.99 11.39
CA ARG A 182 3.71 16.35 11.68
C ARG A 182 4.18 16.81 13.05
N GLU A 183 4.89 15.95 13.76
CA GLU A 183 5.71 16.41 14.89
C GLU A 183 6.72 17.47 14.41
N LYS A 184 7.22 18.29 15.34
CA LYS A 184 8.11 19.41 15.01
C LYS A 184 9.39 18.90 14.34
N MET A 185 9.47 19.02 13.01
CA MET A 185 10.60 18.68 12.17
C MET A 185 11.00 19.89 11.32
N GLU A 186 12.29 20.02 11.00
CA GLU A 186 12.74 21.03 10.05
C GLU A 186 12.20 20.73 8.66
N THR A 187 11.41 21.65 8.09
CA THR A 187 10.83 21.51 6.76
C THR A 187 11.46 22.52 5.82
N VAL A 188 11.84 22.07 4.62
CA VAL A 188 12.40 22.91 3.57
C VAL A 188 11.66 22.70 2.26
N ASP A 189 11.76 23.66 1.35
CA ASP A 189 11.27 23.47 -0.02
C ASP A 189 12.07 22.37 -0.74
N PRO A 190 11.46 21.63 -1.67
CA PRO A 190 12.15 20.55 -2.40
C PRO A 190 13.45 20.99 -3.09
N GLY A 191 13.52 22.23 -3.59
CA GLY A 191 14.72 22.80 -4.22
C GLY A 191 15.88 23.11 -3.25
N HIS A 192 15.60 23.19 -1.96
CA HIS A 192 16.56 23.49 -0.88
C HIS A 192 17.02 22.24 -0.13
N MET A 193 16.53 21.05 -0.51
CA MET A 193 16.92 19.79 0.12
C MET A 193 18.42 19.52 -0.03
N PRO A 194 19.13 19.16 1.06
CA PRO A 194 20.51 18.74 0.98
C PRO A 194 20.68 17.53 0.06
N LYS A 195 21.75 17.51 -0.75
CA LYS A 195 22.04 16.36 -1.62
C LYS A 195 22.42 15.15 -0.77
N ALA A 196 21.66 14.05 -0.91
CA ALA A 196 21.90 12.80 -0.18
C ALA A 196 23.24 12.10 -0.53
N GLY A 197 23.90 12.47 -1.63
CA GLY A 197 25.20 11.92 -2.05
C GLY A 197 25.09 10.67 -2.93
N ARG A 198 26.09 9.78 -2.89
CA ARG A 198 26.20 8.57 -3.75
C ARG A 198 26.16 7.23 -2.99
N GLY A 199 25.90 7.23 -1.68
CA GLY A 199 25.83 6.02 -0.84
C GLY A 199 27.17 5.46 -0.34
N GLY A 200 28.30 6.02 -0.78
CA GLY A 200 29.63 5.51 -0.38
C GLY A 200 29.99 5.75 1.10
N THR A 201 29.53 6.86 1.69
CA THR A 201 29.80 7.20 3.09
C THR A 201 28.58 6.93 3.98
N LEU A 202 28.81 6.69 5.29
CA LEU A 202 27.72 6.50 6.26
C LEU A 202 26.72 7.66 6.25
N LYS A 203 27.22 8.91 6.27
CA LYS A 203 26.39 10.13 6.17
C LYS A 203 25.50 10.13 4.93
N SER A 204 26.04 9.68 3.79
CA SER A 204 25.28 9.62 2.54
C SER A 204 24.19 8.56 2.58
N ARG A 205 24.49 7.39 3.16
CA ARG A 205 23.49 6.32 3.35
C ARG A 205 22.37 6.73 4.30
N ILE A 206 22.71 7.35 5.43
CA ILE A 206 21.71 7.92 6.37
C ILE A 206 20.80 8.92 5.66
N ALA A 207 21.36 9.85 4.88
CA ALA A 207 20.56 10.83 4.15
C ALA A 207 19.63 10.20 3.09
N MET A 208 20.07 9.12 2.43
CA MET A 208 19.24 8.39 1.47
C MET A 208 18.09 7.64 2.16
N LEU A 209 18.36 6.90 3.25
CA LEU A 209 17.33 6.18 4.00
C LEU A 209 16.34 7.13 4.69
N HIS A 210 16.82 8.27 5.19
CA HIS A 210 15.96 9.29 5.80
C HIS A 210 15.01 9.92 4.77
N ALA A 211 15.49 10.19 3.56
CA ALA A 211 14.63 10.68 2.48
C ALA A 211 13.57 9.64 2.07
N LEU A 212 13.93 8.35 1.99
CA LEU A 212 12.96 7.27 1.74
C LEU A 212 11.94 7.17 2.89
N ALA A 213 12.38 7.21 4.15
CA ALA A 213 11.46 7.20 5.29
C ALA A 213 10.48 8.39 5.25
N ASN A 214 10.91 9.56 4.77
CA ASN A 214 9.99 10.68 4.58
C ASN A 214 8.95 10.41 3.49
N ILE A 215 9.33 9.68 2.43
CA ILE A 215 8.42 9.24 1.37
C ILE A 215 7.39 8.27 1.96
N GLU A 216 7.82 7.20 2.66
CA GLU A 216 6.90 6.19 3.18
C GLU A 216 5.91 6.78 4.20
N LEU A 217 6.35 7.71 5.04
CA LEU A 217 5.45 8.38 5.98
C LEU A 217 4.35 9.18 5.25
N TRP A 218 4.69 9.83 4.14
CA TRP A 218 3.68 10.46 3.28
C TRP A 218 2.84 9.44 2.52
N ALA A 219 3.40 8.29 2.13
CA ALA A 219 2.69 7.23 1.43
C ALA A 219 1.58 6.61 2.29
N ILE A 220 1.82 6.40 3.60
CA ILE A 220 0.77 6.03 4.57
C ILE A 220 -0.40 7.02 4.48
N ASP A 221 -0.12 8.32 4.59
CA ASP A 221 -1.18 9.33 4.56
C ASP A 221 -1.88 9.39 3.21
N LEU A 222 -1.17 9.22 2.10
CA LEU A 222 -1.76 9.26 0.76
C LEU A 222 -2.73 8.11 0.54
N ALA A 223 -2.37 6.90 0.97
CA ALA A 223 -3.20 5.72 0.86
C ALA A 223 -4.47 5.84 1.73
N ILE A 224 -4.33 6.32 2.97
CA ILE A 224 -5.49 6.58 3.86
C ILE A 224 -6.35 7.74 3.33
N ASP A 225 -5.74 8.81 2.82
CA ASP A 225 -6.45 9.97 2.26
C ASP A 225 -7.34 9.58 1.09
N ILE A 226 -6.87 8.67 0.23
CA ILE A 226 -7.68 8.15 -0.88
C ILE A 226 -8.97 7.48 -0.36
N CYS A 227 -8.89 6.68 0.69
CA CYS A 227 -10.06 6.01 1.28
C CYS A 227 -11.12 7.01 1.74
N ILE A 228 -10.74 8.02 2.53
CA ILE A 228 -11.71 8.95 3.12
C ILE A 228 -12.15 10.05 2.15
N ARG A 229 -11.21 10.66 1.42
CA ARG A 229 -11.49 11.85 0.59
C ARG A 229 -12.40 11.52 -0.58
N PHE A 230 -12.31 10.31 -1.11
CA PHE A 230 -13.12 9.83 -2.22
C PHE A 230 -14.17 8.83 -1.78
N ALA A 231 -14.47 8.72 -0.48
CA ALA A 231 -15.47 7.79 0.04
C ALA A 231 -16.86 8.01 -0.58
N THR A 232 -17.20 9.22 -1.01
CA THR A 232 -18.48 9.54 -1.68
C THR A 232 -18.39 9.57 -3.21
N PHE A 233 -17.26 9.17 -3.79
CA PHE A 233 -17.09 9.13 -5.24
C PHE A 233 -18.08 8.16 -5.88
N GLN A 234 -18.62 8.58 -7.01
CA GLN A 234 -19.43 7.76 -7.91
C GLN A 234 -18.90 7.94 -9.32
N THR A 235 -18.88 6.85 -10.08
CA THR A 235 -18.45 6.86 -11.47
C THR A 235 -19.39 7.71 -12.33
N GLU A 236 -18.82 8.38 -13.32
CA GLU A 236 -19.61 9.15 -14.29
C GLU A 236 -20.43 8.23 -15.20
N GLY A 237 -21.67 8.62 -15.50
CA GLY A 237 -22.56 7.86 -16.37
C GLY A 237 -23.26 6.66 -15.70
N THR A 238 -22.52 5.81 -14.98
CA THR A 238 -23.08 4.64 -14.28
C THR A 238 -23.49 4.91 -12.82
N SER A 239 -22.99 6.01 -12.21
CA SER A 239 -23.25 6.37 -10.81
C SER A 239 -22.94 5.25 -9.81
N GLN A 240 -21.94 4.41 -10.14
CA GLN A 240 -21.53 3.29 -9.31
C GLN A 240 -20.61 3.79 -8.19
N GLU A 241 -20.93 3.45 -6.95
CA GLU A 241 -20.07 3.72 -5.80
C GLU A 241 -18.80 2.87 -5.85
N LEU A 242 -17.74 3.36 -5.19
CA LEU A 242 -16.53 2.56 -5.00
C LEU A 242 -16.84 1.26 -4.22
N PRO A 243 -16.46 0.08 -4.74
CA PRO A 243 -16.70 -1.18 -4.04
C PRO A 243 -15.83 -1.30 -2.78
N ARG A 244 -16.20 -2.21 -1.86
CA ARG A 244 -15.45 -2.42 -0.61
C ARG A 244 -13.98 -2.83 -0.84
N ALA A 245 -13.74 -3.61 -1.89
CA ALA A 245 -12.38 -3.99 -2.31
C ALA A 245 -11.48 -2.78 -2.58
N PHE A 246 -12.02 -1.64 -3.02
CA PHE A 246 -11.24 -0.40 -3.19
C PHE A 246 -10.61 0.03 -1.86
N PHE A 247 -11.41 0.02 -0.80
CA PHE A 247 -10.95 0.43 0.52
C PHE A 247 -9.98 -0.59 1.10
N TYR A 248 -10.24 -1.88 0.91
CA TYR A 248 -9.32 -2.94 1.30
C TYR A 248 -7.94 -2.75 0.67
N ASP A 249 -7.87 -2.59 -0.66
CA ASP A 249 -6.61 -2.48 -1.38
C ASP A 249 -5.79 -1.26 -0.92
N TRP A 250 -6.43 -0.10 -0.75
CA TRP A 250 -5.74 1.10 -0.26
C TRP A 250 -5.34 1.02 1.21
N LEU A 251 -6.12 0.34 2.06
CA LEU A 251 -5.70 0.07 3.44
C LEU A 251 -4.53 -0.91 3.51
N LYS A 252 -4.47 -1.89 2.59
CA LYS A 252 -3.32 -2.78 2.47
C LYS A 252 -2.07 -1.99 2.09
N VAL A 253 -2.14 -1.13 1.06
CA VAL A 253 -1.04 -0.21 0.70
C VAL A 253 -0.63 0.62 1.91
N ALA A 254 -1.58 1.24 2.63
CA ALA A 254 -1.27 2.03 3.82
C ALA A 254 -0.54 1.21 4.90
N ASN A 255 -0.92 -0.06 5.10
CA ASN A 255 -0.28 -0.95 6.05
C ASN A 255 1.13 -1.37 5.60
N ASP A 256 1.34 -1.62 4.31
CA ASP A 256 2.67 -1.90 3.74
C ASP A 256 3.58 -0.67 3.86
N GLU A 257 3.07 0.55 3.64
CA GLU A 257 3.87 1.76 3.87
C GLU A 257 4.20 2.01 5.34
N ALA A 258 3.29 1.64 6.26
CA ALA A 258 3.56 1.65 7.69
C ALA A 258 4.68 0.67 8.06
N LYS A 259 4.69 -0.51 7.44
CA LYS A 259 5.78 -1.50 7.53
C LYS A 259 7.08 -0.91 6.98
N HIS A 260 7.09 -0.35 5.77
CA HIS A 260 8.27 0.24 5.12
C HIS A 260 8.90 1.33 5.98
N PHE A 261 8.09 2.28 6.43
CA PHE A 261 8.55 3.35 7.32
C PHE A 261 9.16 2.79 8.60
N SER A 262 8.53 1.78 9.22
CA SER A 262 9.03 1.16 10.45
C SER A 262 10.40 0.49 10.27
N LEU A 263 10.63 -0.14 9.12
CA LEU A 263 11.90 -0.78 8.77
C LEU A 263 13.00 0.27 8.55
N LEU A 264 12.72 1.30 7.76
CA LEU A 264 13.67 2.39 7.49
C LEU A 264 14.03 3.17 8.75
N ARG A 265 13.03 3.48 9.60
CA ARG A 265 13.25 4.13 10.90
C ARG A 265 14.17 3.28 11.78
N THR A 266 13.88 1.99 11.90
CA THR A 266 14.72 1.07 12.70
C THR A 266 16.15 1.06 12.15
N ARG A 267 16.32 1.00 10.83
CA ARG A 267 17.63 1.02 10.19
C ARG A 267 18.39 2.32 10.45
N LEU A 268 17.72 3.47 10.42
CA LEU A 268 18.32 4.76 10.76
C LEU A 268 18.87 4.77 12.20
N GLU A 269 18.13 4.19 13.15
CA GLU A 269 18.54 4.09 14.56
C GLU A 269 19.76 3.18 14.74
N GLU A 270 19.78 2.03 14.07
CA GLU A 270 20.95 1.12 14.04
C GLU A 270 22.20 1.79 13.48
N MET A 271 22.03 2.74 12.55
CA MET A 271 23.12 3.55 11.97
C MET A 271 23.51 4.77 12.81
N GLY A 272 22.93 4.93 14.01
CA GLY A 272 23.22 6.03 14.93
C GLY A 272 22.55 7.37 14.57
N SER A 273 21.43 7.32 13.83
CA SER A 273 20.62 8.47 13.44
C SER A 273 19.16 8.29 13.87
N SER A 274 18.27 9.19 13.46
CA SER A 274 16.83 9.07 13.69
C SER A 274 16.05 9.77 12.58
N PHE A 275 14.80 9.34 12.38
CA PHE A 275 13.89 10.11 11.55
C PHE A 275 13.68 11.52 12.16
N GLY A 276 13.55 12.54 11.32
CA GLY A 276 13.53 13.95 11.73
C GLY A 276 14.90 14.58 12.08
N SER A 277 16.01 13.82 12.07
CA SER A 277 17.36 14.39 12.30
C SER A 277 17.93 15.20 11.12
N LEU A 278 17.32 15.06 9.94
CA LEU A 278 17.60 15.82 8.73
C LEU A 278 16.32 16.54 8.28
N PRO A 279 16.42 17.64 7.51
CA PRO A 279 15.27 18.34 6.97
C PRO A 279 14.40 17.45 6.07
N VAL A 280 13.10 17.71 6.06
CA VAL A 280 12.11 17.02 5.23
C VAL A 280 11.41 17.99 4.28
N HIS A 281 10.74 17.45 3.25
CA HIS A 281 9.84 18.21 2.39
C HIS A 281 8.50 17.46 2.22
N HIS A 282 7.47 18.16 1.75
CA HIS A 282 6.11 17.64 1.62
C HIS A 282 5.62 17.64 0.16
N SER A 283 6.53 17.47 -0.81
CA SER A 283 6.21 17.58 -2.24
C SER A 283 5.15 16.58 -2.71
N LEU A 284 5.13 15.37 -2.13
CA LEU A 284 4.11 14.37 -2.42
C LEU A 284 2.71 14.87 -2.02
N TRP A 285 2.60 15.52 -0.85
CA TRP A 285 1.33 16.10 -0.41
C TRP A 285 0.89 17.29 -1.26
N LEU A 286 1.82 18.03 -1.87
CA LEU A 286 1.46 19.07 -2.84
C LEU A 286 0.73 18.47 -4.06
N SER A 287 1.20 17.32 -4.57
CA SER A 287 0.48 16.58 -5.63
C SER A 287 -0.88 16.06 -5.14
N ALA A 288 -0.99 15.66 -3.88
CA ALA A 288 -2.25 15.26 -3.28
C ALA A 288 -3.25 16.43 -3.25
N THR A 289 -2.80 17.60 -2.82
CA THR A 289 -3.60 18.82 -2.75
C THR A 289 -4.11 19.23 -4.14
N GLU A 290 -3.23 19.22 -5.14
CA GLU A 290 -3.57 19.54 -6.54
C GLU A 290 -4.62 18.60 -7.13
N THR A 291 -4.69 17.36 -6.66
CA THR A 291 -5.59 16.31 -7.17
C THR A 291 -6.73 15.98 -6.21
N ALA A 292 -6.92 16.76 -5.13
CA ALA A 292 -7.84 16.45 -4.03
C ALA A 292 -9.32 16.35 -4.45
N TYR A 293 -9.69 16.86 -5.62
CA TYR A 293 -11.06 16.92 -6.13
C TYR A 293 -11.37 15.87 -7.21
N ASP A 294 -10.39 15.09 -7.68
CA ASP A 294 -10.59 14.10 -8.74
C ASP A 294 -9.80 12.82 -8.45
N LEU A 295 -10.52 11.74 -8.20
CA LEU A 295 -9.95 10.43 -7.90
C LEU A 295 -9.08 9.90 -9.04
N ARG A 296 -9.46 10.16 -10.31
CA ARG A 296 -8.70 9.69 -11.48
C ARG A 296 -7.36 10.42 -11.54
N ALA A 297 -7.38 11.73 -11.33
CA ALA A 297 -6.16 12.54 -11.25
C ALA A 297 -5.29 12.09 -10.06
N ARG A 298 -5.90 11.84 -8.89
CA ARG A 298 -5.19 11.37 -7.69
C ARG A 298 -4.46 10.06 -7.95
N ILE A 299 -5.16 9.05 -8.48
CA ILE A 299 -4.55 7.74 -8.80
C ILE A 299 -3.47 7.91 -9.88
N SER A 300 -3.75 8.68 -10.93
CA SER A 300 -2.78 8.88 -12.03
C SER A 300 -1.48 9.50 -11.54
N ILE A 301 -1.54 10.50 -10.67
CA ILE A 301 -0.33 11.22 -10.21
C ILE A 301 0.36 10.50 -9.07
N ILE A 302 -0.37 10.08 -8.04
CA ILE A 302 0.25 9.47 -6.86
C ILE A 302 0.67 8.03 -7.17
N ALA A 303 -0.27 7.19 -7.60
CA ALA A 303 -0.04 5.75 -7.71
C ALA A 303 0.64 5.33 -9.03
N LEU A 304 0.47 6.10 -10.11
CA LEU A 304 1.00 5.72 -11.43
C LEU A 304 2.16 6.59 -11.92
N VAL A 305 2.47 7.70 -11.23
CA VAL A 305 3.69 8.49 -11.48
C VAL A 305 4.67 8.43 -10.32
N HIS A 306 4.25 8.79 -9.10
CA HIS A 306 5.16 8.81 -7.96
C HIS A 306 5.53 7.41 -7.49
N GLU A 307 4.56 6.51 -7.32
CA GLU A 307 4.83 5.12 -6.92
C GLU A 307 5.62 4.37 -8.00
N ALA A 308 5.21 4.49 -9.27
CA ALA A 308 5.92 3.87 -10.39
C ALA A 308 7.37 4.39 -10.56
N ARG A 309 7.70 5.54 -9.95
CA ARG A 309 9.09 6.03 -9.89
C ARG A 309 9.94 5.22 -8.92
N GLY A 310 9.36 4.67 -7.86
CA GLY A 310 10.00 3.71 -6.95
C GLY A 310 10.55 2.51 -7.71
N LEU A 311 9.74 1.91 -8.59
CA LEU A 311 10.15 0.78 -9.44
C LEU A 311 11.39 1.05 -10.32
N ASP A 312 11.55 2.30 -10.78
CA ASP A 312 12.68 2.70 -11.60
C ASP A 312 13.96 2.97 -10.78
N VAL A 313 13.79 3.56 -9.58
CA VAL A 313 14.90 4.14 -8.80
C VAL A 313 15.41 3.19 -7.72
N ASN A 314 14.53 2.38 -7.12
CA ASN A 314 14.87 1.50 -6.01
C ASN A 314 15.99 0.52 -6.37
N PRO A 315 16.00 -0.15 -7.54
CA PRO A 315 17.11 -1.04 -7.91
C PRO A 315 18.48 -0.36 -7.93
N MET A 316 18.56 0.89 -8.43
CA MET A 316 19.78 1.68 -8.42
C MET A 316 20.22 2.08 -7.00
N THR A 317 19.26 2.33 -6.12
CA THR A 317 19.53 2.63 -4.71
C THR A 317 20.06 1.40 -4.00
N ILE A 318 19.37 0.26 -4.09
CA ILE A 318 19.80 -1.03 -3.54
C ILE A 318 21.24 -1.34 -3.96
N GLU A 319 21.56 -1.18 -5.24
CA GLU A 319 22.89 -1.48 -5.77
C GLU A 319 23.99 -0.55 -5.20
N LYS A 320 23.67 0.71 -4.87
CA LYS A 320 24.61 1.60 -4.17
C LYS A 320 24.92 1.11 -2.76
N PHE A 321 23.91 0.65 -2.02
CA PHE A 321 24.09 0.10 -0.68
C PHE A 321 24.86 -1.22 -0.70
N ARG A 322 24.58 -2.09 -1.69
CA ARG A 322 25.31 -3.33 -1.93
C ARG A 322 26.79 -3.07 -2.18
N LYS A 323 27.11 -2.14 -3.08
CA LYS A 323 28.51 -1.71 -3.35
C LYS A 323 29.20 -1.09 -2.14
N ALA A 324 28.45 -0.49 -1.23
CA ALA A 324 28.98 0.07 0.01
C ALA A 324 29.16 -0.98 1.13
N GLY A 325 28.80 -2.25 0.89
CA GLY A 325 28.89 -3.33 1.87
C GLY A 325 27.82 -3.29 2.95
N ASP A 326 26.72 -2.56 2.75
CA ASP A 326 25.64 -2.39 3.74
C ASP A 326 24.51 -3.39 3.48
N GLY A 327 24.76 -4.66 3.82
CA GLY A 327 23.83 -5.76 3.57
C GLY A 327 22.50 -5.65 4.33
N GLU A 328 22.49 -5.05 5.52
CA GLU A 328 21.29 -4.86 6.32
C GLU A 328 20.32 -3.86 5.67
N SER A 329 20.85 -2.76 5.13
CA SER A 329 20.05 -1.80 4.36
C SER A 329 19.58 -2.40 3.04
N VAL A 330 20.39 -3.24 2.37
CA VAL A 330 19.98 -3.95 1.16
C VAL A 330 18.76 -4.85 1.43
N ALA A 331 18.81 -5.67 2.47
CA ALA A 331 17.69 -6.55 2.83
C ALA A 331 16.41 -5.76 3.13
N THR A 332 16.54 -4.61 3.81
CA THR A 332 15.39 -3.71 4.07
C THR A 332 14.80 -3.15 2.78
N LEU A 333 15.64 -2.66 1.87
CA LEU A 333 15.20 -2.05 0.62
C LEU A 333 14.65 -3.07 -0.39
N GLU A 334 15.12 -4.32 -0.35
CA GLU A 334 14.59 -5.40 -1.19
C GLU A 334 13.16 -5.79 -0.76
N ILE A 335 12.85 -5.78 0.54
CA ILE A 335 11.45 -5.95 1.02
C ILE A 335 10.56 -4.86 0.43
N ILE A 336 10.93 -3.59 0.63
CA ILE A 336 10.17 -2.43 0.15
C ILE A 336 9.96 -2.52 -1.37
N HIS A 337 11.03 -2.82 -2.12
CA HIS A 337 10.94 -2.89 -3.58
C HIS A 337 9.96 -3.95 -4.10
N ASN A 338 9.85 -5.09 -3.42
CA ASN A 338 8.94 -6.15 -3.83
C ASN A 338 7.47 -5.74 -3.62
N ASP A 339 7.18 -5.05 -2.52
CA ASP A 339 5.82 -4.59 -2.20
C ASP A 339 5.34 -3.49 -3.16
N GLU A 340 6.24 -2.60 -3.58
CA GLU A 340 5.97 -1.47 -4.48
C GLU A 340 5.35 -1.85 -5.83
N ILE A 341 5.66 -3.05 -6.35
CA ILE A 341 5.03 -3.55 -7.58
C ILE A 341 3.51 -3.67 -7.35
N THR A 342 3.10 -4.20 -6.20
CA THR A 342 1.68 -4.38 -5.87
C THR A 342 0.96 -3.06 -5.61
N HIS A 343 1.67 -2.03 -5.16
CA HIS A 343 1.11 -0.69 -4.97
C HIS A 343 0.78 -0.01 -6.31
N VAL A 344 1.71 -0.10 -7.28
CA VAL A 344 1.47 0.41 -8.64
C VAL A 344 0.34 -0.38 -9.30
N THR A 345 0.30 -1.70 -9.12
CA THR A 345 -0.80 -2.54 -9.61
C THR A 345 -2.14 -2.09 -9.02
N THR A 346 -2.20 -1.77 -7.73
CA THR A 346 -3.41 -1.27 -7.07
C THR A 346 -3.90 0.02 -7.73
N GLY A 347 -2.99 0.97 -7.99
CA GLY A 347 -3.31 2.18 -8.75
C GLY A 347 -3.84 1.87 -10.15
N HIS A 348 -3.19 0.97 -10.87
CA HIS A 348 -3.54 0.62 -12.25
C HIS A 348 -4.92 -0.04 -12.34
N ARG A 349 -5.19 -0.99 -11.44
CA ARG A 349 -6.46 -1.70 -11.27
C ARG A 349 -7.60 -0.70 -11.08
N TRP A 350 -7.49 0.21 -10.13
CA TRP A 350 -8.59 1.12 -9.81
C TRP A 350 -8.81 2.18 -10.87
N LEU A 351 -7.75 2.69 -11.52
CA LEU A 351 -7.94 3.56 -12.69
C LEU A 351 -8.65 2.82 -13.82
N THR A 352 -8.23 1.59 -14.12
CA THR A 352 -8.83 0.76 -15.17
C THR A 352 -10.28 0.44 -14.86
N TRP A 353 -10.61 0.10 -13.62
CA TRP A 353 -11.98 -0.16 -13.19
C TRP A 353 -12.87 1.09 -13.33
N ILE A 354 -12.41 2.26 -12.88
CA ILE A 354 -13.15 3.53 -13.04
C ILE A 354 -13.40 3.79 -14.53
N CYS A 355 -12.36 3.66 -15.35
CA CYS A 355 -12.44 3.89 -16.79
C CYS A 355 -13.41 2.92 -17.48
N ALA A 356 -13.44 1.65 -17.06
CA ALA A 356 -14.38 0.66 -17.57
C ALA A 356 -15.83 1.02 -17.23
N GLN A 357 -16.10 1.51 -16.01
CA GLN A 357 -17.45 1.95 -15.61
C GLN A 357 -17.91 3.21 -16.34
N GLU A 358 -16.98 3.98 -16.89
CA GLU A 358 -17.24 5.27 -17.54
C GLU A 358 -17.11 5.23 -19.06
N GLY A 359 -16.73 4.08 -19.62
CA GLY A 359 -16.48 3.92 -21.06
C GLY A 359 -15.31 4.76 -21.57
N THR A 360 -14.29 5.02 -20.74
CA THR A 360 -13.09 5.78 -21.12
C THR A 360 -11.86 4.87 -21.23
N ASP A 361 -10.82 5.33 -21.92
CA ASP A 361 -9.55 4.61 -22.04
C ASP A 361 -8.58 5.01 -20.91
N PRO A 362 -8.10 4.07 -20.09
CA PRO A 362 -7.27 4.38 -18.92
C PRO A 362 -5.92 5.00 -19.29
N VAL A 363 -5.35 4.67 -20.45
CA VAL A 363 -4.10 5.28 -20.92
C VAL A 363 -4.33 6.75 -21.28
N GLN A 364 -5.42 7.08 -21.99
CA GLN A 364 -5.74 8.47 -22.32
C GLN A 364 -6.05 9.29 -21.07
N VAL A 365 -6.83 8.73 -20.13
CA VAL A 365 -7.12 9.39 -18.84
C VAL A 365 -5.84 9.65 -18.06
N PHE A 366 -4.97 8.65 -17.92
CA PHE A 366 -3.67 8.81 -17.27
C PHE A 366 -2.86 9.93 -17.93
N ARG A 367 -2.66 9.87 -19.25
CA ARG A 367 -1.83 10.85 -19.98
C ARG A 367 -2.38 12.27 -19.87
N SER A 368 -3.70 12.43 -19.94
CA SER A 368 -4.36 13.73 -19.75
C SER A 368 -4.13 14.28 -18.35
N ASN A 369 -4.30 13.44 -17.32
CA ASN A 369 -4.07 13.82 -15.94
C ASN A 369 -2.60 14.18 -15.67
N VAL A 370 -1.66 13.41 -16.22
CA VAL A 370 -0.22 13.73 -16.15
C VAL A 370 0.07 15.07 -16.81
N GLN A 371 -0.45 15.32 -18.01
CA GLN A 371 -0.26 16.61 -18.70
C GLN A 371 -0.80 17.79 -17.89
N ARG A 372 -1.92 17.61 -17.20
CA ARG A 372 -2.61 18.68 -16.47
C ARG A 372 -2.02 18.94 -15.09
N HIS A 373 -1.62 17.88 -14.37
CA HIS A 373 -1.29 17.96 -12.94
C HIS A 373 0.18 17.69 -12.61
N PHE A 374 0.97 17.14 -13.55
CA PHE A 374 2.38 16.88 -13.34
C PHE A 374 3.26 17.95 -14.01
N LYS A 375 4.18 18.54 -13.23
CA LYS A 375 5.08 19.59 -13.72
C LYS A 375 6.31 18.97 -14.38
N GLY A 376 6.28 18.90 -15.70
CA GLY A 376 7.41 18.45 -16.54
C GLY A 376 7.22 17.02 -17.07
N PRO A 377 8.17 16.53 -17.89
CA PRO A 377 8.04 15.20 -18.46
C PRO A 377 8.35 14.12 -17.42
N ILE A 378 7.67 12.98 -17.52
CA ILE A 378 8.07 11.74 -16.85
C ILE A 378 9.40 11.31 -17.49
N ARG A 379 10.46 11.20 -16.70
CA ARG A 379 11.82 10.91 -17.19
C ARG A 379 12.27 9.52 -16.78
N GLY A 380 12.82 8.80 -17.75
CA GLY A 380 13.52 7.54 -17.51
C GLY A 380 14.85 7.70 -16.73
N PRO A 381 15.65 6.62 -16.60
CA PRO A 381 15.36 5.28 -17.15
C PRO A 381 14.11 4.67 -16.54
N PHE A 382 13.39 3.87 -17.33
CA PHE A 382 12.21 3.13 -16.88
C PHE A 382 12.57 1.67 -16.64
N ASN A 383 12.10 1.12 -15.52
CA ASN A 383 12.11 -0.32 -15.32
C ASN A 383 10.91 -0.93 -16.06
N GLU A 384 11.08 -1.17 -17.36
CA GLU A 384 10.00 -1.62 -18.25
C GLU A 384 9.38 -2.94 -17.79
N GLU A 385 10.21 -3.86 -17.27
CA GLU A 385 9.77 -5.16 -16.77
C GLU A 385 8.88 -5.00 -15.53
N ALA A 386 9.34 -4.28 -14.51
CA ALA A 386 8.56 -4.06 -13.28
C ALA A 386 7.30 -3.22 -13.53
N ARG A 387 7.36 -2.22 -14.42
CA ARG A 387 6.18 -1.44 -14.80
C ARG A 387 5.15 -2.31 -15.53
N LEU A 388 5.59 -3.16 -16.46
CA LEU A 388 4.71 -4.10 -17.16
C LEU A 388 4.09 -5.10 -16.19
N GLN A 389 4.88 -5.61 -15.25
CA GLN A 389 4.41 -6.49 -14.17
C GLN A 389 3.33 -5.82 -13.31
N ALA A 390 3.45 -4.51 -13.08
CA ALA A 390 2.44 -3.71 -12.40
C ALA A 390 1.22 -3.33 -13.27
N GLY A 391 1.14 -3.82 -14.51
CA GLY A 391 0.08 -3.52 -15.47
C GLY A 391 0.31 -2.27 -16.33
N MET A 392 1.38 -1.51 -16.08
CA MET A 392 1.72 -0.32 -16.87
C MET A 392 2.60 -0.68 -18.07
N ASP A 393 1.98 -0.89 -19.22
CA ASP A 393 2.72 -1.01 -20.47
C ASP A 393 3.27 0.35 -20.97
N LYS A 394 4.10 0.27 -22.01
CA LYS A 394 4.76 1.42 -22.65
C LYS A 394 3.82 2.56 -23.05
N ARG A 395 2.55 2.29 -23.38
CA ARG A 395 1.60 3.32 -23.83
C ARG A 395 1.34 4.39 -22.77
N TYR A 396 1.51 4.05 -21.49
CA TYR A 396 1.37 4.99 -20.37
C TYR A 396 2.46 6.08 -20.40
N TYR A 397 3.73 5.71 -20.60
CA TYR A 397 4.87 6.60 -20.35
C TYR A 397 5.75 6.89 -21.57
N GLU A 398 5.68 6.09 -22.64
CA GLU A 398 6.36 6.39 -23.90
C GLU A 398 5.67 7.53 -24.64
N ASN A 399 6.44 8.38 -25.32
CA ASN A 399 5.95 9.55 -26.07
C ASN A 399 5.16 10.58 -25.22
N SER A 400 5.29 10.56 -23.89
CA SER A 400 4.80 11.64 -23.01
C SER A 400 5.70 12.90 -23.07
N CYS A 401 6.56 12.98 -24.09
CA CYS A 401 7.39 14.11 -24.47
C CYS A 401 7.09 14.45 -25.95
N VAL A 402 6.39 15.55 -26.20
CA VAL A 402 6.76 16.70 -27.06
C VAL A 402 5.54 17.65 -27.07
N PRO A 403 5.65 18.90 -26.58
CA PRO A 403 4.68 19.92 -26.93
C PRO A 403 4.76 20.15 -28.44
N SER A 404 3.64 20.07 -29.15
CA SER A 404 3.56 20.53 -30.53
C SER A 404 3.95 22.02 -30.54
N ALA A 405 5.18 22.32 -30.93
CA ALA A 405 5.56 23.66 -31.35
C ALA A 405 4.78 23.94 -32.63
N GLY A 406 3.63 24.59 -32.47
CA GLY A 406 2.92 25.24 -33.56
C GLY A 406 3.79 26.39 -34.09
N ILE A 407 4.66 26.09 -35.03
CA ILE A 407 5.13 27.09 -35.99
C ILE A 407 3.99 27.21 -37.01
N ALA A 408 3.02 28.07 -36.69
CA ALA A 408 2.13 28.60 -37.70
C ALA A 408 2.93 29.58 -38.56
N ALA A 409 2.92 29.32 -39.86
CA ALA A 409 3.40 30.24 -40.87
C ALA A 409 2.60 31.55 -40.85
N SER A 410 3.26 32.69 -40.70
CA SER A 410 3.13 33.88 -41.57
C SER A 410 4.29 34.83 -41.30
#